data_AF-A0A4U6D6D5-F1
#
_entry.id   AF-A0A4U6D6D5-F1
#
_cell.length_a   1.000
_cell.length_b   1.000
_cell.length_c   1.000
_cell.angle_alpha   90.00
_cell.angle_beta   90.00
_cell.angle_gamma   90.00
#
_symmetry.space_group_name_H-M   'P 1'
#
loop_
_entity.id
_entity.type
_entity.pdbx_description
1 polymer ?
#
loop_
_entity_poly.entity_id
_entity_poly.type
_entity_poly.pdbx_seq_one_letter_code
_entity_poly.pdbx_strand_id
1 'polypeptide(L)'
;MLDRLYYVILSYYSRNTEHKIDTPGITVFFIFTILFYCLAYVLILPTIDIINYPDHAQLTIGKPTMLGILITSGALVYLLFIRNKRYLKIYTKYRSDTFLNSKTGRWVYWGIYILLLLSPVIYIEIRFSLLNF
;
A
#
# COMPACT_ATOMS: atom_id res chain seq x y z
N MET A 1 10.82 -0.92 6.03
CA MET A 1 10.11 0.30 5.58
C MET A 1 8.61 0.20 5.80
N LEU A 2 7.93 -0.82 5.27
CA LEU A 2 6.48 -1.05 5.45
C LEU A 2 6.02 -1.03 6.90
N ASP A 3 6.75 -1.68 7.83
CA ASP A 3 6.38 -1.66 9.25
C ASP A 3 6.37 -0.25 9.86
N ARG A 4 7.30 0.62 9.44
CA ARG A 4 7.37 2.02 9.91
C ARG A 4 6.25 2.87 9.33
N LEU A 5 5.94 2.66 8.04
CA LEU A 5 4.80 3.29 7.37
C LEU A 5 3.47 2.85 8.02
N TYR A 6 3.36 1.57 8.35
CA TYR A 6 2.22 1.00 9.07
C TYR A 6 2.08 1.60 10.46
N TYR A 7 3.20 1.71 11.19
CA TYR A 7 3.20 2.38 12.49
C TYR A 7 2.72 3.83 12.38
N VAL A 8 3.24 4.62 11.44
CA VAL A 8 2.88 6.04 11.31
C VAL A 8 1.37 6.19 11.06
N ILE A 9 0.81 5.40 10.14
CA ILE A 9 -0.63 5.43 9.83
C ILE A 9 -1.43 4.92 11.03
N LEU A 10 -1.05 3.78 11.62
CA LEU A 10 -1.73 3.25 12.80
C LEU A 10 -1.73 4.26 13.96
N SER A 11 -0.58 4.89 14.25
CA SER A 11 -0.42 5.87 15.34
C SER A 11 -1.23 7.15 15.11
N TYR A 12 -1.49 7.51 13.85
CA TYR A 12 -2.33 8.64 13.50
C TYR A 12 -3.80 8.36 13.86
N TYR A 13 -4.30 7.17 13.50
CA TYR A 13 -5.69 6.77 13.75
C TYR A 13 -5.94 6.24 15.17
N SER A 14 -4.92 5.71 15.85
CA SER A 14 -5.04 5.19 17.22
C SER A 14 -4.89 6.29 18.29
N ARG A 15 -4.59 7.53 17.91
CA ARG A 15 -4.28 8.62 18.86
C ARG A 15 -5.50 9.08 19.66
N ASN A 16 -6.70 8.82 19.17
CA ASN A 16 -7.96 9.18 19.84
C ASN A 16 -8.57 8.05 20.69
N THR A 17 -7.96 6.86 20.71
CA THR A 17 -8.45 5.72 21.50
C THR A 17 -7.45 5.46 22.62
N GLU A 18 -7.57 6.20 23.73
CA GLU A 18 -6.67 6.12 24.87
C GLU A 18 -6.58 4.72 25.49
N HIS A 19 -7.55 3.83 25.27
CA HIS A 19 -7.58 2.52 25.90
C HIS A 19 -7.80 1.41 24.85
N LYS A 20 -6.71 0.66 24.62
CA LYS A 20 -6.59 -0.62 23.88
C LYS A 20 -6.65 -0.56 22.35
N ILE A 21 -5.48 -0.77 21.73
CA ILE A 21 -5.36 -1.20 20.32
C ILE A 21 -5.68 -2.70 20.28
N ASP A 22 -6.93 -3.09 20.57
CA ASP A 22 -7.32 -4.51 20.51
C ASP A 22 -7.41 -5.00 19.06
N THR A 23 -7.65 -4.10 18.11
CA THR A 23 -7.60 -4.35 16.66
C THR A 23 -7.14 -3.09 15.91
N PRO A 24 -6.38 -3.21 14.81
CA PRO A 24 -6.17 -2.07 13.92
C PRO A 24 -7.53 -1.64 13.39
N GLY A 25 -7.82 -0.34 13.46
CA GLY A 25 -9.09 0.19 12.95
C GLY A 25 -9.31 -0.19 11.49
N ILE A 26 -10.57 -0.45 11.11
CA ILE A 26 -10.97 -0.80 9.74
C ILE A 26 -10.38 0.17 8.70
N THR A 27 -10.24 1.44 9.07
CA THR A 27 -9.60 2.48 8.27
C THR A 27 -8.14 2.17 7.91
N VAL A 28 -7.33 1.72 8.88
CA VAL A 28 -5.92 1.37 8.65
C VAL A 28 -5.80 0.15 7.75
N PHE A 29 -6.69 -0.84 7.95
CA PHE A 29 -6.77 -2.01 7.08
C PHE A 29 -7.09 -1.61 5.63
N PHE A 30 -8.08 -0.75 5.43
CA PHE A 30 -8.48 -0.29 4.10
C PHE A 30 -7.36 0.53 3.42
N ILE A 31 -6.71 1.43 4.16
CA ILE A 31 -5.57 2.22 3.69
C ILE A 31 -4.44 1.30 3.16
N PHE A 32 -4.07 0.28 3.94
CA PHE A 32 -3.03 -0.66 3.50
C PHE A 32 -3.49 -1.57 2.37
N THR A 33 -4.78 -1.89 2.30
CA THR A 33 -5.35 -2.69 1.21
C THR A 33 -5.23 -1.94 -0.11
N ILE A 34 -5.57 -0.65 -0.14
CA ILE A 34 -5.40 0.18 -1.34
C ILE A 34 -3.92 0.30 -1.70
N LEU A 35 -3.05 0.52 -0.71
CA LEU A 35 -1.61 0.58 -0.97
C LEU A 35 -1.08 -0.70 -1.63
N PHE A 36 -1.45 -1.86 -1.10
CA PHE A 36 -1.05 -3.15 -1.65
C PHE A 36 -1.65 -3.39 -3.03
N TYR A 37 -2.89 -2.95 -3.26
CA TYR A 37 -3.52 -2.98 -4.56
C TYR A 37 -2.75 -2.13 -5.59
N CYS A 38 -2.39 -0.88 -5.25
CA CYS A 38 -1.59 -0.02 -6.11
C CYS A 38 -0.22 -0.64 -6.43
N LEU A 39 0.46 -1.20 -5.42
CA LEU A 39 1.74 -1.87 -5.61
C LEU A 39 1.62 -3.12 -6.50
N ALA A 40 0.61 -3.95 -6.28
CA ALA A 40 0.33 -5.10 -7.13
C ALA A 40 0.04 -4.68 -8.56
N TYR A 41 -0.73 -3.61 -8.75
CA TYR A 41 -1.04 -3.06 -10.07
C TYR A 41 0.23 -2.61 -10.81
N VAL A 42 1.12 -1.88 -10.14
CA VAL A 42 2.43 -1.46 -10.71
C VAL A 42 3.31 -2.64 -11.08
N LEU A 43 3.24 -3.75 -10.35
CA LEU A 43 4.00 -4.96 -10.70
C LEU A 43 3.40 -5.68 -11.91
N ILE A 44 2.08 -5.61 -12.09
CA ILE A 44 1.37 -6.29 -13.18
C ILE A 44 1.51 -5.53 -14.50
N LEU A 45 1.47 -4.20 -14.51
CA LEU A 45 1.51 -3.41 -15.75
C LEU A 45 2.72 -3.76 -16.66
N PRO A 46 3.98 -3.84 -16.17
CA PRO A 46 5.11 -4.25 -16.99
C PRO A 46 4.98 -5.68 -17.53
N THR A 47 4.39 -6.60 -16.76
CA THR A 47 4.21 -7.99 -17.21
C THR A 47 3.25 -8.07 -18.40
N ILE A 48 2.22 -7.22 -18.41
CA ILE A 48 1.29 -7.11 -19.54
C ILE A 48 2.00 -6.51 -20.75
N ASP A 49 2.80 -5.46 -20.54
CA ASP A 49 3.57 -4.84 -21.62
C ASP A 49 4.56 -5.84 -22.26
N ILE A 50 5.18 -6.71 -21.47
CA ILE A 50 6.06 -7.79 -21.96
C ILE A 50 5.28 -8.85 -22.75
N ILE A 51 4.12 -9.30 -22.24
CA ILE A 51 3.29 -10.32 -22.90
C ILE A 51 2.74 -9.80 -24.23
N ASN A 52 2.40 -8.52 -24.31
CA ASN A 52 1.84 -7.88 -25.50
C ASN A 52 2.91 -7.50 -26.54
N TYR A 53 4.17 -7.88 -26.36
CA TYR A 53 5.26 -7.61 -27.30
C TYR A 53 5.83 -8.92 -27.88
N PRO A 54 6.07 -9.04 -29.21
CA PRO A 54 5.78 -8.08 -30.28
C PRO A 54 4.37 -8.21 -30.88
N ASP A 55 3.63 -9.28 -30.52
CA ASP A 55 2.33 -9.60 -31.10
C ASP A 55 1.19 -8.83 -30.42
N HIS A 56 0.28 -8.29 -31.23
CA HIS A 56 -0.87 -7.44 -30.90
C HIS A 56 -1.96 -8.08 -30.01
N ALA A 57 -1.61 -8.96 -29.07
CA ALA A 57 -2.52 -9.32 -28.00
C ALA A 57 -2.82 -8.06 -27.19
N GLN A 58 -4.05 -7.54 -27.26
CA GLN A 58 -4.51 -6.47 -26.38
C GLN A 58 -4.92 -7.10 -25.04
N LEU A 59 -3.98 -7.72 -24.33
CA LEU A 59 -4.26 -8.23 -23.01
C LEU A 59 -4.57 -7.04 -22.11
N THR A 60 -5.84 -6.94 -21.72
CA THR A 60 -6.33 -5.89 -20.83
C THR A 60 -6.73 -6.52 -19.51
N ILE A 61 -6.51 -5.80 -18.41
CA ILE A 61 -6.93 -6.28 -17.10
C ILE A 61 -8.45 -6.14 -17.02
N GLY A 62 -9.14 -7.28 -17.13
CA GLY A 62 -10.59 -7.33 -16.94
C GLY A 62 -10.99 -6.87 -15.52
N LYS A 63 -12.21 -6.32 -15.41
CA LYS A 63 -12.86 -6.03 -14.12
C LYS A 63 -12.79 -7.17 -13.09
N PRO A 64 -13.05 -8.45 -13.44
CA PRO A 64 -12.95 -9.53 -12.46
C PRO A 64 -11.53 -9.73 -11.94
N THR A 65 -10.52 -9.56 -12.79
CA THR A 65 -9.11 -9.62 -12.38
C THR A 65 -8.76 -8.48 -11.43
N MET A 66 -9.22 -7.25 -11.70
CA MET A 66 -9.03 -6.11 -10.78
C MET A 66 -9.67 -6.36 -9.40
N LEU A 67 -10.90 -6.88 -9.37
CA LEU A 67 -11.56 -7.27 -8.12
C LEU A 67 -10.78 -8.38 -7.39
N GLY A 68 -10.28 -9.37 -8.14
CA GLY A 68 -9.42 -10.42 -7.61
C GLY A 68 -8.17 -9.84 -6.93
N ILE A 69 -7.45 -8.95 -7.60
CA ILE A 69 -6.25 -8.28 -7.05
C ILE A 69 -6.60 -7.50 -5.78
N LEU A 70 -7.73 -6.80 -5.74
CA LEU A 70 -8.18 -6.06 -4.56
C LEU A 70 -8.46 -6.99 -3.38
N ILE A 71 -9.20 -8.08 -3.60
CA ILE A 71 -9.51 -9.08 -2.58
C ILE A 71 -8.22 -9.74 -2.07
N THR A 72 -7.32 -10.14 -2.97
CA THR A 72 -6.03 -10.73 -2.61
C THR A 72 -5.16 -9.73 -1.83
N SER A 73 -5.18 -8.45 -2.19
CA SER A 73 -4.46 -7.40 -1.46
C SER A 73 -5.00 -7.25 -0.03
N GLY A 74 -6.33 -7.26 0.15
CA GLY A 74 -6.95 -7.22 1.47
C GLY A 74 -6.63 -8.47 2.30
N ALA A 75 -6.67 -9.65 1.68
CA ALA A 75 -6.28 -10.90 2.31
C ALA A 75 -4.81 -10.89 2.75
N LEU A 76 -3.90 -10.35 1.92
CA LEU A 76 -2.49 -10.18 2.28
C LEU A 76 -2.31 -9.24 3.48
N VAL A 77 -2.99 -8.10 3.52
CA VAL A 77 -2.94 -7.19 4.67
C VAL A 77 -3.44 -7.89 5.93
N TYR A 78 -4.54 -8.64 5.83
CA TYR A 78 -5.06 -9.41 6.96
C TYR A 78 -4.06 -10.46 7.44
N LEU A 79 -3.48 -11.25 6.54
CA LEU A 79 -2.52 -12.30 6.89
C LEU A 79 -1.23 -11.74 7.48
N LEU A 80 -0.69 -10.66 6.90
CA LEU A 80 0.59 -10.08 7.31
C LEU A 80 0.49 -9.30 8.61
N PHE A 81 -0.55 -8.46 8.75
CA PHE A 81 -0.64 -7.52 9.86
C PHE A 81 -1.58 -7.99 10.96
N ILE A 82 -2.75 -8.55 10.62
CA ILE A 82 -3.84 -8.82 11.58
C ILE A 82 -3.73 -10.22 12.18
N ARG A 83 -3.70 -11.28 11.37
CA ARG A 83 -3.77 -12.69 11.81
C ARG A 83 -2.74 -13.01 12.90
N ASN A 84 -1.49 -12.59 12.70
CA ASN A 84 -0.39 -12.87 13.63
C ASN A 84 -0.18 -11.77 14.68
N LYS A 85 -1.16 -10.86 14.83
CA LYS A 85 -1.07 -9.67 15.70
C LYS A 85 0.22 -8.86 15.48
N ARG A 86 0.74 -8.87 14.26
CA ARG A 86 1.98 -8.15 13.90
C ARG A 86 1.83 -6.65 14.12
N TYR A 87 0.61 -6.12 13.96
CA TYR A 87 0.29 -4.72 14.29
C TYR A 87 0.70 -4.33 15.73
N LEU A 88 0.49 -5.21 16.71
CA LEU A 88 0.91 -4.97 18.10
C LEU A 88 2.43 -4.92 18.22
N LYS A 89 3.14 -5.87 17.60
CA LYS A 89 4.61 -5.91 17.61
C LYS A 89 5.21 -4.67 16.95
N ILE A 90 4.61 -4.20 15.86
CA ILE A 90 5.01 -2.97 15.17
C ILE A 90 4.77 -1.77 16.09
N TYR A 91 3.58 -1.68 16.69
CA TYR A 91 3.25 -0.58 17.59
C TYR A 91 4.21 -0.51 18.78
N THR A 92 4.42 -1.61 19.51
CA THR A 92 5.31 -1.62 20.68
C THR A 92 6.76 -1.32 20.32
N LYS A 93 7.23 -1.80 19.15
CA LYS A 93 8.60 -1.56 18.68
C LYS A 93 8.88 -0.10 18.35
N TYR A 94 7.92 0.59 17.72
CA TYR A 94 8.14 1.96 17.21
C TYR A 94 7.49 3.05 18.08
N ARG A 95 6.75 2.68 19.13
CA ARG A 95 6.11 3.64 20.05
C ARG A 95 7.10 4.60 20.69
N SER A 96 8.32 4.16 21.01
CA SER A 96 9.38 4.98 21.61
C SER A 96 10.32 5.63 20.59
N ASP A 97 10.10 5.41 19.29
CA ASP A 97 10.97 5.95 18.24
C ASP A 97 10.76 7.47 18.13
N THR A 98 11.83 8.24 18.39
CA THR A 98 11.78 9.71 18.41
C THR A 98 11.51 10.29 17.03
N PHE A 99 12.07 9.70 15.98
CA PHE A 99 11.89 10.17 14.61
C PHE A 99 10.46 9.91 14.12
N LEU A 100 9.95 8.69 14.27
CA LEU A 100 8.60 8.32 13.81
C LEU A 100 7.48 9.07 14.56
N ASN A 101 7.75 9.51 15.79
CA ASN A 101 6.80 10.31 16.56
C ASN A 101 6.94 11.82 16.35
N SER A 102 8.05 12.27 15.76
CA SER A 102 8.23 13.69 15.40
C SER A 102 7.29 14.12 14.28
N LYS A 103 6.97 15.42 14.22
CA LYS A 103 6.16 16.01 13.13
C LYS A 103 6.81 15.74 11.77
N THR A 104 8.12 15.96 11.67
CA THR A 104 8.90 15.78 10.44
C THR A 104 8.88 14.33 9.96
N GLY A 105 9.16 13.37 10.84
CA GLY A 105 9.16 11.95 10.46
C GLY A 105 7.79 11.49 9.96
N ARG A 106 6.71 11.90 10.62
CA ARG A 106 5.34 11.58 10.15
C ARG A 106 5.06 12.14 8.75
N TRP A 107 5.45 13.39 8.49
CA TRP A 107 5.32 14.00 7.16
C TRP A 107 6.08 13.21 6.09
N VAL A 108 7.30 12.76 6.38
CA VAL A 108 8.09 11.94 5.45
C VAL A 108 7.34 10.64 5.11
N TYR A 109 6.83 9.92 6.11
CA TYR A 109 6.13 8.64 5.84
C TYR A 109 4.77 8.83 5.17
N TRP A 110 4.04 9.92 5.47
CA TRP A 110 2.84 10.29 4.71
C TRP A 110 3.16 10.64 3.26
N GLY A 111 4.26 11.38 3.02
CA GLY A 111 4.75 11.66 1.67
C GLY A 111 5.09 10.38 0.91
N ILE A 112 5.82 9.45 1.53
CA ILE A 112 6.11 8.14 0.95
C ILE A 112 4.81 7.38 0.62
N TYR A 113 3.84 7.37 1.55
CA TYR A 113 2.55 6.71 1.31
C TYR A 113 1.82 7.29 0.09
N ILE A 114 1.74 8.61 -0.03
CA ILE A 114 1.09 9.29 -1.16
C ILE A 114 1.83 8.99 -2.47
N LEU A 115 3.17 9.03 -2.47
CA LEU A 115 3.96 8.69 -3.65
C LEU A 115 3.72 7.24 -4.11
N LEU A 116 3.62 6.30 -3.17
CA LEU A 116 3.31 4.90 -3.49
C LEU A 116 1.88 4.75 -4.03
N LEU A 117 0.91 5.50 -3.53
CA LEU A 117 -0.45 5.51 -4.09
C LEU A 117 -0.49 6.07 -5.52
N LEU A 118 0.30 7.09 -5.80
CA LEU A 118 0.37 7.72 -7.12
C LEU A 118 1.24 6.95 -8.11
N SER A 119 2.04 5.98 -7.65
CA SER A 119 2.95 5.20 -8.50
C SER A 119 2.31 4.54 -9.72
N PRO A 120 1.06 3.99 -9.69
CA PRO A 120 0.41 3.47 -10.89
C PRO A 120 0.15 4.56 -11.92
N VAL A 121 -0.29 5.75 -11.48
CA VAL A 121 -0.58 6.88 -12.36
C VAL A 121 0.71 7.36 -13.01
N ILE A 122 1.77 7.52 -12.21
CA ILE A 122 3.09 7.92 -12.70
C ILE A 122 3.60 6.92 -13.75
N TYR A 123 3.45 5.61 -13.51
CA TYR A 123 3.85 4.58 -14.47
C TYR A 123 3.09 4.71 -15.79
N ILE A 124 1.77 4.89 -15.73
CA ILE A 124 0.91 5.05 -16.92
C ILE A 124 1.35 6.27 -17.74
N GLU A 125 1.61 7.40 -17.09
CA GLU A 125 2.08 8.62 -17.77
C GLU A 125 3.44 8.41 -18.45
N ILE A 126 4.40 7.77 -17.77
CA ILE A 126 5.72 7.43 -18.35
C ILE A 126 5.54 6.54 -19.58
N ARG A 127 4.68 5.52 -19.48
CA ARG A 127 4.38 4.60 -20.58
C ARG A 127 3.78 5.34 -21.78
N PHE A 128 2.80 6.22 -21.56
CA PHE A 128 2.22 7.04 -22.64
C PHE A 128 3.26 7.94 -23.30
N SER A 129 4.14 8.58 -22.51
CA SER A 129 5.20 9.41 -23.06
C SER A 129 6.19 8.63 -23.92
N LEU A 130 6.49 7.37 -23.59
CA LEU A 130 7.42 6.53 -24.35
C LEU A 130 6.81 5.97 -25.64
N LEU A 131 5.50 5.71 -25.67
CA LEU A 131 4.80 5.17 -26.84
C LEU A 131 4.46 6.23 -27.90
N ASN A 132 4.49 7.52 -27.54
CA ASN A 132 4.18 8.64 -28.43
C ASN A 132 5.45 9.29 -29.06
N PHE A 133 6.62 8.70 -28.86
CA PHE A 133 7.89 9.04 -29.52
C PHE A 133 8.21 7.99 -30.59
#